data_AF-A0A2H5VJJ1-F1
#
_entry.id   AF-A0A2H5VJJ1-F1
#
_cell.length_a   1.000
_cell.length_b   1.000
_cell.length_c   1.000
_cell.angle_alpha   90.00
_cell.angle_beta   90.00
_cell.angle_gamma   90.00
#
_symmetry.space_group_name_H-M   'P 1'
#
loop_
_entity.id
_entity.type
_entity.pdbx_description
1 polymer ?
#
loop_
_entity_poly.entity_id
_entity_poly.type
_entity_poly.pdbx_seq_one_letter_code
_entity_poly.pdbx_strand_id
1 'polypeptide(L)' 'MLKVGDPAPDVELTNTDGQRVRLSSFWARDPIVLVFSRHFG' A
#
# COMPACT_ATOMS: atom_id res chain seq x y z
N MET A 1 -16.47 2.51 -4.88
CA MET A 1 -15.54 1.80 -5.79
C MET A 1 -14.45 2.79 -6.16
N LEU A 2 -13.18 2.42 -5.95
CA LEU A 2 -12.04 3.27 -6.28
C LEU A 2 -11.84 3.32 -7.80
N LYS A 3 -11.41 4.47 -8.31
CA LYS A 3 -11.14 4.74 -9.72
C LYS A 3 -9.79 5.44 -9.87
N VAL A 4 -9.24 5.43 -11.08
CA VAL A 4 -8.02 6.18 -11.39
C VAL A 4 -8.28 7.68 -11.17
N GLY A 5 -7.36 8.33 -10.47
CA GLY A 5 -7.48 9.74 -10.06
C GLY A 5 -8.02 9.93 -8.64
N ASP A 6 -8.65 8.91 -8.05
CA ASP A 6 -9.00 8.94 -6.63
C ASP A 6 -7.71 8.85 -5.78
N PRO A 7 -7.69 9.49 -4.60
CA PRO A 7 -6.63 9.25 -3.63
C PRO A 7 -6.46 7.76 -3.31
N ALA A 8 -5.23 7.28 -3.27
CA ALA A 8 -4.95 5.92 -2.85
C ALA A 8 -5.47 5.70 -1.40
N PRO A 9 -6.10 4.55 -1.10
CA PRO A 9 -6.57 4.27 0.25
C PRO A 9 -5.42 4.26 1.25
N ASP A 10 -5.62 4.89 2.40
CA ASP A 10 -4.61 4.93 3.45
C ASP A 10 -4.99 4.07 4.66
N VAL A 11 -4.58 2.80 4.61
CA VAL A 11 -4.88 1.78 5.61
C VAL A 11 -3.65 1.43 6.43
N GLU A 12 -3.86 0.91 7.64
CA GLU A 12 -2.78 0.32 8.43
C GLU A 12 -2.65 -1.18 8.18
N LEU A 13 -1.43 -1.61 7.86
CA LEU A 13 -1.08 -2.99 7.53
C LEU A 13 0.05 -3.47 8.44
N THR A 14 0.24 -4.79 8.48
CA THR A 14 1.42 -5.39 9.08
C THR A 14 2.40 -5.73 7.96
N ASN A 15 3.65 -5.26 8.03
CA ASN A 15 4.67 -5.54 7.03
C ASN A 15 5.33 -6.93 7.25
N THR A 16 6.29 -7.28 6.39
CA THR A 16 7.03 -8.56 6.46
C THR A 16 7.86 -8.72 7.73
N ASP A 17 8.22 -7.61 8.39
CA ASP A 17 8.97 -7.60 9.64
C ASP A 17 8.03 -7.64 10.87
N GLY A 18 6.72 -7.79 10.67
CA GLY A 18 5.71 -7.81 11.74
C GLY A 18 5.33 -6.44 12.29
N GLN A 19 5.83 -5.34 11.70
CA GLN A 19 5.58 -3.98 12.15
C GLN A 19 4.27 -3.43 11.58
N ARG A 20 3.56 -2.62 12.37
CA ARG A 20 2.39 -1.86 11.91
C ARG A 20 2.86 -0.64 11.12
N VAL A 21 2.40 -0.52 9.87
CA VAL A 21 2.75 0.56 8.95
C VAL A 21 1.49 1.20 8.36
N ARG A 22 1.52 2.51 8.16
CA ARG A 22 0.49 3.27 7.44
C ARG A 22 0.85 3.27 5.95
N LEU A 23 -0.04 2.84 5.07
CA LEU A 23 0.28 2.64 3.65
C LEU A 23 0.77 3.94 2.97
N SER A 24 0.22 5.10 3.32
CA SER A 24 0.66 6.40 2.78
C SER A 24 2.09 6.80 3.14
N SER A 25 2.69 6.21 4.19
CA SER A 25 4.07 6.49 4.56
C SER A 25 5.08 6.12 3.47
N PHE A 26 4.74 5.17 2.59
CA PHE A 26 5.62 4.71 1.51
C PHE A 26 5.69 5.66 0.31
N TRP A 27 4.67 6.52 0.10
CA TRP A 27 4.67 7.53 -0.97
C TRP A 27 4.62 8.96 -0.45
N ALA A 28 4.95 9.18 0.83
CA ALA A 28 4.94 10.51 1.43
C ALA A 28 5.94 11.49 0.77
N ARG A 29 6.98 10.95 0.11
CA ARG A 29 8.03 11.73 -0.54
C ARG A 29 8.02 11.63 -2.05
N ASP A 30 7.94 10.40 -2.57
CA ASP A 30 8.09 10.09 -3.99
C ASP A 30 7.01 9.09 -4.43
N PRO A 31 6.59 9.10 -5.70
CA PRO A 31 5.62 8.14 -6.21
C PRO A 31 6.19 6.72 -6.17
N ILE A 32 5.30 5.74 -5.95
CA ILE A 32 5.66 4.33 -5.92
C ILE A 32 4.81 3.52 -6.90
N VAL A 33 5.26 2.30 -7.18
CA VAL A 33 4.45 1.26 -7.81
C VAL A 33 4.05 0.25 -6.74
N LEU A 34 2.75 0.16 -6.45
CA LEU A 34 2.19 -0.83 -5.54
C LEU A 34 1.76 -2.07 -6.33
N VAL A 35 2.36 -3.22 -6.02
CA VAL A 35 2.09 -4.49 -6.70
C VAL A 35 1.37 -5.45 -5.75
N PHE A 36 0.22 -5.97 -6.17
CA PHE A 36 -0.47 -7.06 -5.47
C PHE A 36 -0.03 -8.39 -6.08
N SER A 37 0.78 -9.14 -5.35
CA SER A 37 1.15 -10.50 -5.75
C SER A 37 0.16 -11.48 -5.16
N ARG A 38 -0.37 -12.38 -5.98
CA ARG A 38 -1.20 -13.50 -5.51
C ARG A 38 -0.30 -14.70 -5.31
N HIS A 39 -0.24 -15.20 -4.08
CA HIS A 39 0.35 -16.49 -3.81
C HIS A 39 -0.56 -17.58 -4.38
N PHE A 40 -0.05 -18.37 -5.32
CA PHE A 40 -0.62 -19.65 -5.70
C PHE A 40 0.20 -20.70 -4.95
N GLY A 41 -0.48 -21.49 -4.11
CA GLY A 41 0.15 -22.54 -3.30
C GLY A 41 1.07 -23.46 -4.08
#